data_AF-A0A382MWK1-F1
#
_entry.id   AF-A0A382MWK1-F1
#
_cell.length_a   1.000
_cell.length_b   1.000
_cell.length_c   1.000
_cell.angle_alpha   90.00
_cell.angle_beta   90.00
_cell.angle_gamma   90.00
#
_symmetry.space_group_name_H-M   'P 1'
#
loop_
_entity.id
_entity.type
_entity.pdbx_description
1 polymer ?
#
loop_
_entity_poly.entity_id
_entity_poly.type
_entity_poly.pdbx_seq_one_letter_code
_entity_poly.pdbx_strand_id
1 'polypeptide(L)' 'MKKIIAGVDEVGRGSLIGPVYAAAVILKEKINTKLLKDSKLISKQDREKLNIYIKKNSYWSIGKASVKEIE' A
#
# COMPACT_ATOMS: atom_id res chain seq x y z
N MET A 1 18.29 2.26 19.96
CA MET A 1 16.86 2.11 19.65
C MET A 1 16.71 1.51 18.26
N LYS A 2 15.81 0.53 18.08
CA LYS A 2 15.58 -0.09 16.76
C LYS A 2 14.77 0.92 15.91
N LYS A 3 15.29 1.31 14.74
CA LYS A 3 14.58 2.22 13.84
C LYS A 3 13.36 1.49 13.26
N ILE A 4 12.18 2.10 13.38
CA ILE A 4 10.96 1.64 12.71
C ILE A 4 10.86 2.39 11.39
N ILE A 5 10.81 1.67 10.27
CA ILE A 5 10.76 2.25 8.93
C ILE A 5 9.43 1.86 8.31
N ALA A 6 8.68 2.87 7.83
CA ALA A 6 7.46 2.69 7.06
C ALA A 6 7.71 3.11 5.61
N GLY A 7 7.26 2.30 4.66
CA GLY A 7 7.08 2.71 3.28
C GLY A 7 5.70 3.35 3.11
N VAL A 8 5.62 4.42 2.32
CA VAL A 8 4.38 5.15 2.03
C VAL A 8 4.24 5.34 0.54
N ASP A 9 3.03 5.14 0.02
CA ASP A 9 2.69 5.36 -1.40
C ASP A 9 1.21 5.74 -1.54
N GLU A 10 0.86 6.44 -2.63
CA GLU A 10 -0.49 6.92 -2.91
C GLU A 10 -1.09 6.37 -4.22
N VAL A 11 -2.42 6.43 -4.30
CA VAL A 11 -3.16 6.18 -5.54
C VAL A 11 -4.31 7.18 -5.67
N GLY A 12 -4.58 7.61 -6.90
CA GLY A 12 -5.66 8.54 -7.22
C GLY A 12 -5.23 10.00 -7.42
N ARG A 13 -3.95 10.35 -7.22
CA ARG A 13 -3.41 11.73 -7.31
C ARG A 13 -3.63 12.42 -8.68
N GLY A 14 -3.91 11.68 -9.75
CA GLY A 14 -4.22 12.23 -11.07
C GLY A 14 -5.56 11.78 -11.63
N SER A 15 -6.40 11.16 -10.80
CA SER A 15 -7.72 10.69 -11.24
C SER A 15 -8.68 11.87 -11.33
N LEU A 16 -9.44 11.94 -12.42
CA LEU A 16 -10.47 12.98 -12.61
C LEU A 16 -11.63 12.86 -11.62
N ILE A 17 -11.88 11.64 -11.12
CA ILE A 17 -13.00 11.31 -10.25
C ILE A 17 -12.50 10.39 -9.14
N GLY A 18 -12.91 10.69 -7.91
CA GLY A 18 -12.70 9.85 -6.75
C GLY A 18 -11.71 10.44 -5.73
N PRO A 19 -11.66 9.84 -4.54
CA PRO A 19 -10.75 10.27 -3.49
C PRO A 19 -9.30 9.84 -3.76
N VAL A 20 -8.35 10.44 -3.06
CA VAL A 20 -6.97 9.97 -2.98
C VAL A 20 -6.83 9.04 -1.79
N TYR A 21 -6.16 7.91 -1.99
CA TYR A 21 -5.78 6.99 -0.92
C TYR A 21 -4.28 6.97 -0.74
N ALA A 22 -3.82 6.87 0.50
CA ALA A 22 -2.42 6.62 0.83
C ALA A 22 -2.34 5.44 1.79
N ALA A 23 -1.28 4.63 1.67
CA ALA A 23 -1.03 3.52 2.57
C ALA A 23 0.35 3.67 3.20
N ALA A 24 0.46 3.32 4.48
CA ALA A 24 1.72 3.18 5.19
C ALA A 24 1.92 1.72 5.60
N VAL A 25 3.09 1.15 5.33
CA VAL A 25 3.40 -0.25 5.60
C VAL A 25 4.75 -0.39 6.29
N ILE A 26 4.76 -1.08 7.44
CA ILE A 26 5.97 -1.52 8.15
C ILE A 26 6.05 -3.03 8.01
N LEU A 27 7.06 -3.50 7.28
CA LEU A 27 7.29 -4.92 7.05
C LEU A 27 7.77 -5.62 8.33
N LYS A 28 7.22 -6.80 8.63
CA LYS A 28 7.77 -7.66 9.71
C LYS A 28 9.05 -8.32 9.22
N GLU A 29 9.95 -8.65 10.15
CA GLU A 29 11.30 -9.15 9.85
C GLU A 29 11.35 -10.39 8.94
N LYS A 30 10.34 -11.26 9.03
CA LYS A 30 10.29 -12.54 8.29
C LYS A 30 9.53 -12.47 6.96
N ILE A 31 9.16 -11.28 6.47
CA ILE A 31 8.45 -11.19 5.20
C ILE A 31 9.39 -11.59 4.04
N ASN A 32 8.88 -12.38 3.10
CA ASN A 32 9.62 -12.72 1.90
C ASN A 32 9.49 -11.58 0.88
N THR A 33 10.47 -10.68 0.87
CA THR A 33 10.50 -9.51 -0.03
C THR A 33 10.58 -9.89 -1.50
N LYS A 34 11.02 -11.10 -1.86
CA LYS A 34 11.05 -11.57 -3.26
C LYS A 34 9.65 -11.73 -3.87
N LEU A 35 8.63 -11.86 -3.03
CA LEU A 35 7.23 -11.90 -3.45
C LEU A 35 6.66 -10.49 -3.73
N LEU A 36 7.30 -9.44 -3.18
CA LEU A 36 6.90 -8.06 -3.39
C LEU A 36 7.40 -7.62 -4.77
N LYS A 37 6.56 -7.80 -5.78
CA LYS A 37 6.82 -7.33 -7.15
C LYS A 37 6.19 -5.96 -7.37
N ASP A 38 6.67 -5.23 -8.37
CA ASP A 38 5.99 -4.03 -8.85
C ASP A 38 4.54 -4.40 -9.23
N SER A 39 3.59 -3.78 -8.52
CA SER A 39 2.16 -4.04 -8.68
C SER A 39 1.67 -3.77 -10.12
N LYS A 40 2.36 -2.92 -10.88
CA LYS A 40 2.02 -2.59 -12.27
C LYS A 40 2.33 -3.71 -13.25
N LEU A 41 3.19 -4.66 -12.87
CA LEU A 41 3.63 -5.77 -13.71
C LEU A 41 2.85 -7.08 -13.47
N ILE A 42 1.88 -7.09 -12.56
CA ILE A 42 1.13 -8.30 -12.18
C ILE A 42 -0.37 -8.13 -12.36
N SER A 43 -1.06 -9.26 -12.54
CA SER A 43 -2.51 -9.29 -12.75
C SER A 43 -3.27 -8.75 -11.53
N LYS A 44 -4.53 -8.34 -11.73
CA LYS A 44 -5.41 -7.94 -10.62
C LYS A 44 -5.55 -9.07 -9.58
N GLN A 45 -5.72 -10.31 -10.03
CA GLN A 45 -5.86 -11.48 -9.16
C GLN A 45 -4.59 -11.71 -8.32
N ASP A 46 -3.41 -11.53 -8.90
CA ASP A 46 -2.15 -11.68 -8.16
C ASP A 46 -1.91 -10.52 -7.20
N ARG A 47 -2.35 -9.29 -7.54
CA ARG A 47 -2.36 -8.16 -6.60
C ARG A 47 -3.24 -8.44 -5.39
N GLU A 48 -4.42 -9.04 -5.58
CA GLU A 48 -5.31 -9.40 -4.46
C GLU A 48 -4.67 -10.45 -3.54
N LYS A 49 -4.03 -11.48 -4.11
CA LYS A 49 -3.25 -12.46 -3.33
C LYS A 49 -2.10 -11.80 -2.58
N LEU A 50 -1.36 -10.91 -3.24
CA LEU A 50 -0.24 -10.19 -2.65
C LEU A 50 -0.69 -9.24 -1.53
N ASN A 51 -1.83 -8.56 -1.69
CA ASN A 51 -2.43 -7.71 -0.67
C ASN A 51 -2.75 -8.51 0.61
N ILE A 52 -3.37 -9.69 0.49
CA ILE A 52 -3.63 -10.58 1.64
C ILE A 52 -2.32 -10.96 2.32
N TYR A 53 -1.30 -11.33 1.54
CA TYR A 53 0.02 -11.69 2.06
C TYR A 53 0.68 -10.52 2.81
N ILE A 54 0.71 -9.32 2.23
CA ILE A 54 1.30 -8.12 2.84
C ILE A 54 0.59 -7.78 4.14
N LYS A 55 -0.76 -7.75 4.15
CA LYS A 55 -1.55 -7.42 5.34
C LYS A 55 -1.33 -8.39 6.49
N LYS A 56 -1.12 -9.68 6.21
CA LYS A 56 -0.81 -10.68 7.24
C LYS A 56 0.60 -10.50 7.82
N ASN A 57 1.56 -10.10 6.98
CA ASN A 57 2.98 -10.07 7.31
C ASN A 57 3.55 -8.66 7.58
N SER A 58 2.69 -7.66 7.78
CA SER A 58 3.09 -6.27 8.00
C SER A 58 2.18 -5.60 9.03
N TYR A 59 2.65 -4.50 9.61
CA TYR A 59 1.75 -3.49 10.17
C TYR A 59 1.39 -2.51 9.06
N TRP A 60 0.13 -2.15 8.94
CA TRP A 60 -0.32 -1.30 7.85
C TRP A 60 -1.48 -0.41 8.29
N SER A 61 -1.61 0.73 7.63
CA SER A 61 -2.76 1.62 7.75
C SER A 61 -3.06 2.23 6.38
N ILE A 62 -4.31 2.63 6.19
CA ILE A 62 -4.78 3.33 4.99
C ILE A 62 -5.42 4.64 5.43
N GLY A 63 -5.01 5.73 4.80
CA GLY A 63 -5.67 7.03 4.86
C GLY A 63 -6.39 7.33 3.55
N LYS A 64 -7.41 8.18 3.65
CA LYS A 64 -8.20 8.67 2.52
C LYS A 64 -8.40 10.17 2.67
N ALA A 65 -8.25 10.91 1.57
CA ALA A 65 -8.75 12.27 1.44
C ALA A 65 -9.89 12.27 0.42
N SER A 66 -11.06 12.74 0.83
CA SER A 66 -12.23 12.94 -0.02
C SER A 66 -12.00 14.07 -1.02
N VAL A 67 -12.80 14.12 -2.08
CA VAL A 67 -12.74 15.21 -3.08
C VAL A 67 -12.86 16.58 -2.40
N LYS A 68 -13.77 16.70 -1.43
CA LYS A 68 -13.98 17.93 -0.64
C LYS A 68 -12.77 18.35 0.20
N GLU A 69 -11.92 17.40 0.62
CA GLU A 69 -10.69 17.72 1.36
C GLU A 69 -9.52 18.10 0.42
N ILE A 70 -9.66 17.82 -0.88
CA ILE A 70 -8.65 18.09 -1.91
C ILE A 70 -8.92 19.42 -2.64
N GLU A 71 -10.20 19.79 -2.78
CA GLU A 71 -10.66 21.11 -3.21
C GLU A 71 -10.33 22.22 -2.20
#